data_AF-A0A7K8C4E5-F1
#
_entry.id   AF-A0A7K8C4E5-F1
#
_cell.length_a   1.000
_cell.length_b   1.000
_cell.length_c   1.000
_cell.angle_alpha   90.00
_cell.angle_beta   90.00
_cell.angle_gamma   90.00
#
_symmetry.space_group_name_H-M   'P 1'
#
loop_
_entity.id
_entity.type
_entity.pdbx_description
1 polymer ?
#
loop_
_entity_poly.entity_id
_entity_poly.type
_entity_poly.pdbx_seq_one_letter_code
_entity_poly.pdbx_strand_id
1 'polypeptide(L)'
;GYLTGEMKEYGEWMKNKPLMVQLVDWILRGTSQVMFVNNPLSGLIILVGLFIQSPWWMLTGCTGTTVSTLTALALSQDRSSIAAGLHGYNGILVGLLMAVYSDKGDYYWWLLPPVAVISMACPVLSSALGSIFSKWDLPVLTLPFNIAVTLYLAATGHYNPFFPTTLIKPVAAVPNITWSAINVPLLLQSIPVGVGQVYGCGNPWTGGIFLVALLISSPLICLHAAIGSTVGMFAALSIACPFDSIYLGLHNYNCALACIAVGGMFYALTWQTHLLSLACALFCAYSGAALANALSVLGLPVCTWPFCLSALLFLLINSENPAIYKMPLCKVTHPEANRIYYLRMKRRASES
;
A
#
# COMPACT_ATOMS: atom_id res chain seq x y z
N GLY A 1 -22.34 -7.33 7.24
CA GLY A 1 -23.14 -7.83 6.11
C GLY A 1 -22.29 -8.73 5.24
N TYR A 2 -22.88 -9.43 4.27
CA TYR A 2 -22.17 -10.40 3.39
C TYR A 2 -21.01 -9.79 2.58
N LEU A 3 -21.03 -8.47 2.35
CA LEU A 3 -20.05 -7.75 1.52
C LEU A 3 -18.99 -6.98 2.32
N THR A 4 -19.15 -6.89 3.64
CA THR A 4 -18.28 -6.07 4.53
C THR A 4 -17.15 -6.90 5.12
N GLY A 5 -16.10 -6.25 5.63
CA GLY A 5 -14.93 -6.90 6.22
C GLY A 5 -14.27 -7.85 5.22
N GLU A 6 -13.90 -9.05 5.67
CA GLU A 6 -13.14 -10.00 4.84
C GLU A 6 -14.01 -10.88 3.91
N MET A 7 -15.33 -10.68 3.90
CA MET A 7 -16.31 -11.54 3.22
C MET A 7 -16.10 -13.04 3.55
N LYS A 8 -16.02 -13.39 4.84
CA LYS A 8 -15.67 -14.76 5.30
C LYS A 8 -16.59 -15.84 4.75
N GLU A 9 -17.90 -15.60 4.75
CA GLU A 9 -18.90 -16.55 4.25
C GLU A 9 -18.74 -16.81 2.74
N TYR A 10 -18.43 -15.76 1.97
CA TYR A 10 -18.08 -15.89 0.56
C TYR A 10 -16.77 -16.67 0.37
N GLY A 11 -15.76 -16.43 1.21
CA GLY A 11 -14.51 -17.17 1.23
C GLY A 11 -14.70 -18.67 1.50
N GLU A 12 -15.56 -19.03 2.45
CA GLU A 12 -15.91 -20.44 2.70
C GLU A 12 -16.63 -21.08 1.51
N TRP A 13 -17.58 -20.36 0.90
CA TRP A 13 -18.24 -20.81 -0.33
C TRP A 13 -17.28 -20.99 -1.50
N MET A 14 -16.23 -20.16 -1.58
CA MET A 14 -15.22 -20.18 -2.64
C MET A 14 -14.33 -21.42 -2.63
N LYS A 15 -14.08 -22.02 -1.45
CA LYS A 15 -13.22 -23.21 -1.31
C LYS A 15 -13.68 -24.41 -2.14
N ASN A 16 -14.99 -24.50 -2.39
CA ASN A 16 -15.61 -25.60 -3.14
C ASN A 16 -15.73 -25.32 -4.65
N LYS A 17 -15.14 -24.24 -5.17
CA LYS A 17 -15.23 -23.84 -6.58
C LYS A 17 -14.02 -24.33 -7.39
N PRO A 18 -14.13 -24.40 -8.73
CA PRO A 18 -12.97 -24.72 -9.58
C PRO A 18 -11.81 -23.76 -9.35
N LEU A 19 -10.58 -24.25 -9.51
CA LEU A 19 -9.35 -23.47 -9.25
C LEU A 19 -9.33 -22.14 -10.01
N MET A 20 -9.82 -22.09 -11.24
CA MET A 20 -9.87 -20.85 -12.03
C MET A 20 -10.74 -19.76 -11.36
N VAL A 21 -11.85 -20.16 -10.74
CA VAL A 21 -12.74 -19.22 -10.02
C VAL A 21 -12.07 -18.76 -8.72
N GLN A 22 -11.39 -19.68 -8.02
CA GLN A 22 -10.61 -19.34 -6.83
C GLN A 22 -9.46 -18.38 -7.17
N LEU A 23 -8.77 -18.57 -8.29
CA LEU A 23 -7.70 -17.68 -8.74
C LEU A 23 -8.20 -16.26 -8.96
N VAL A 24 -9.39 -16.08 -9.54
CA VAL A 24 -10.00 -14.74 -9.70
C VAL A 24 -10.26 -14.10 -8.33
N ASP A 25 -10.84 -14.84 -7.38
CA ASP A 25 -11.02 -14.35 -6.00
C ASP A 25 -9.69 -13.94 -5.35
N TRP A 26 -8.65 -14.76 -5.48
CA TRP A 26 -7.33 -14.50 -4.90
C TRP A 26 -6.65 -13.29 -5.53
N ILE A 27 -6.83 -13.07 -6.84
CA ILE A 27 -6.34 -11.88 -7.56
C ILE A 27 -7.07 -10.62 -7.09
N LEU A 28 -8.39 -10.69 -6.92
CA LEU A 28 -9.17 -9.56 -6.42
C LEU A 28 -8.80 -9.22 -4.98
N ARG A 29 -8.68 -10.22 -4.10
CA ARG A 29 -8.17 -10.03 -2.73
C ARG A 29 -6.75 -9.49 -2.74
N GLY A 30 -5.88 -10.00 -3.61
CA GLY A 30 -4.52 -9.50 -3.78
C GLY A 30 -4.48 -8.03 -4.22
N THR A 31 -5.40 -7.62 -5.08
CA THR A 31 -5.56 -6.22 -5.47
C THR A 31 -5.88 -5.35 -4.26
N SER A 32 -6.87 -5.73 -3.44
CA SER A 32 -7.26 -4.94 -2.27
C SER A 32 -6.26 -4.98 -1.10
N GLN A 33 -5.43 -6.02 -1.03
CA GLN A 33 -4.44 -6.21 0.05
C GLN A 33 -3.33 -5.17 0.06
N VAL A 34 -3.12 -4.42 -1.03
CA VAL A 34 -2.19 -3.27 -1.06
C VAL A 34 -2.51 -2.26 0.04
N MET A 35 -3.80 -2.12 0.38
CA MET A 35 -4.28 -1.26 1.47
C MET A 35 -4.81 -2.08 2.67
N PHE A 36 -4.27 -3.28 2.85
CA PHE A 36 -4.59 -4.22 3.94
C PHE A 36 -6.04 -4.73 3.95
N VAL A 37 -6.74 -4.66 2.83
CA VAL A 37 -8.11 -5.13 2.70
C VAL A 37 -8.13 -6.53 2.10
N ASN A 38 -8.77 -7.48 2.79
CA ASN A 38 -8.99 -8.85 2.30
C ASN A 38 -10.44 -9.01 1.77
N ASN A 39 -10.80 -8.28 0.71
CA ASN A 39 -12.19 -8.23 0.22
C ASN A 39 -12.22 -8.18 -1.32
N PRO A 40 -12.72 -9.23 -2.00
CA PRO A 40 -12.70 -9.31 -3.45
C PRO A 40 -13.59 -8.25 -4.14
N LEU A 41 -14.68 -7.82 -3.50
CA LEU A 41 -15.51 -6.72 -4.02
C LEU A 41 -14.75 -5.39 -3.97
N SER A 42 -14.02 -5.14 -2.88
CA SER A 42 -13.14 -3.97 -2.78
C SER A 42 -12.06 -4.02 -3.87
N GLY A 43 -11.46 -5.20 -4.10
CA GLY A 43 -10.50 -5.44 -5.18
C GLY A 43 -11.07 -5.12 -6.55
N LEU A 44 -12.29 -5.56 -6.85
CA LEU A 44 -12.96 -5.25 -8.10
C LEU A 44 -13.18 -3.75 -8.30
N ILE A 45 -13.63 -3.04 -7.25
CA ILE A 45 -13.83 -1.58 -7.31
C ILE A 45 -12.49 -0.86 -7.52
N ILE A 46 -11.41 -1.34 -6.91
CA ILE A 46 -10.06 -0.83 -7.16
C ILE A 46 -9.65 -1.07 -8.62
N LEU A 47 -9.90 -2.25 -9.20
CA LEU A 47 -9.63 -2.47 -10.62
C LEU A 47 -10.40 -1.51 -11.53
N VAL A 48 -11.66 -1.17 -11.20
CA VAL A 48 -12.43 -0.14 -11.93
C VAL A 48 -11.74 1.23 -11.82
N GLY A 49 -11.27 1.62 -10.64
CA GLY A 49 -10.51 2.86 -10.47
C GLY A 49 -9.19 2.86 -11.26
N LEU A 50 -8.49 1.73 -11.32
CA LEU A 50 -7.28 1.55 -12.13
C LEU A 50 -7.57 1.65 -13.62
N PHE A 51 -8.69 1.07 -14.09
CA PHE A 51 -9.13 1.19 -15.47
C PHE A 51 -9.40 2.65 -15.85
N ILE A 52 -10.03 3.42 -14.96
CA ILE A 52 -10.28 4.86 -15.14
C ILE A 52 -8.98 5.66 -15.16
N GLN A 53 -7.98 5.25 -14.37
CA GLN A 53 -6.66 5.88 -14.39
C GLN A 53 -5.92 5.61 -15.70
N SER A 54 -5.72 4.33 -16.03
CA SER A 54 -5.16 3.87 -17.31
C SER A 54 -5.41 2.37 -17.47
N PRO A 55 -6.07 1.95 -18.57
CA PRO A 55 -6.23 0.53 -18.89
C PRO A 55 -4.90 -0.22 -19.04
N TRP A 56 -3.84 0.47 -19.49
CA TRP A 56 -2.50 -0.10 -19.60
C TRP A 56 -1.92 -0.43 -18.23
N TRP A 57 -2.05 0.47 -17.25
CA TRP A 57 -1.54 0.25 -15.90
C TRP A 57 -2.32 -0.87 -15.21
N MET A 58 -3.65 -0.91 -15.39
CA MET A 58 -4.46 -2.03 -14.92
C MET A 58 -3.97 -3.36 -15.52
N LEU A 59 -3.67 -3.41 -16.83
CA LEU A 59 -3.19 -4.63 -17.49
C LEU A 59 -1.85 -5.11 -16.92
N THR A 60 -0.86 -4.22 -16.78
CA THR A 60 0.45 -4.57 -16.24
C THR A 60 0.35 -4.97 -14.75
N GLY A 61 -0.46 -4.27 -13.96
CA GLY A 61 -0.77 -4.63 -12.58
C GLY A 61 -1.43 -6.01 -12.47
N CYS A 62 -2.44 -6.29 -13.29
CA CYS A 62 -3.10 -7.60 -13.36
C CYS A 62 -2.14 -8.72 -13.77
N THR A 63 -1.21 -8.44 -14.69
CA THR A 63 -0.13 -9.38 -15.04
C THR A 63 0.75 -9.66 -13.83
N GLY A 64 1.18 -8.62 -13.12
CA GLY A 64 2.04 -8.76 -11.95
C GLY A 64 1.41 -9.56 -10.80
N THR A 65 0.16 -9.25 -10.43
CA THR A 65 -0.54 -10.04 -9.39
C THR A 65 -0.82 -11.48 -9.84
N THR A 66 -1.13 -11.71 -11.11
CA THR A 66 -1.39 -13.06 -11.61
C THR A 66 -0.12 -13.89 -11.54
N VAL A 67 1.00 -13.35 -12.05
CA VAL A 67 2.30 -14.04 -12.05
C VAL A 67 2.81 -14.28 -10.63
N SER A 68 2.68 -13.29 -9.73
CA SER A 68 3.06 -13.45 -8.33
C SER A 68 2.23 -14.54 -7.63
N THR A 69 0.90 -14.56 -7.83
CA THR A 69 0.03 -15.60 -7.27
C THR A 69 0.36 -16.99 -7.82
N LEU A 70 0.57 -17.12 -9.13
CA LEU A 70 0.96 -18.39 -9.75
C LEU A 70 2.34 -18.86 -9.28
N THR A 71 3.28 -17.94 -9.08
CA THR A 71 4.61 -18.26 -8.55
C THR A 71 4.53 -18.74 -7.10
N ALA A 72 3.69 -18.12 -6.27
CA ALA A 72 3.46 -18.59 -4.91
C ALA A 72 2.89 -20.02 -4.87
N LEU A 73 2.00 -20.35 -5.82
CA LEU A 73 1.49 -21.72 -6.00
C LEU A 73 2.58 -22.70 -6.44
N ALA A 74 3.41 -22.32 -7.40
CA ALA A 74 4.53 -23.14 -7.87
C ALA A 74 5.57 -23.39 -6.75
N LEU A 75 5.81 -22.39 -5.90
CA LEU A 75 6.69 -22.48 -4.73
C LEU A 75 6.03 -23.12 -3.50
N SER A 76 4.82 -23.67 -3.64
CA SER A 76 4.07 -24.32 -2.56
C SER A 76 3.96 -23.47 -1.28
N GLN A 77 3.76 -22.15 -1.43
CA GLN A 77 3.53 -21.26 -0.30
C GLN A 77 2.19 -21.56 0.38
N ASP A 78 2.02 -21.07 1.61
CA ASP A 78 0.83 -21.32 2.41
C ASP A 78 -0.46 -20.95 1.67
N ARG A 79 -1.35 -21.93 1.53
CA ARG A 79 -2.59 -21.80 0.77
C ARG A 79 -3.54 -20.78 1.38
N SER A 80 -3.55 -20.64 2.70
CA SER A 80 -4.42 -19.67 3.37
C SER A 80 -3.97 -18.23 3.08
N SER A 81 -2.66 -17.99 3.05
CA SER A 81 -2.04 -16.72 2.71
C SER A 81 -2.25 -16.35 1.24
N ILE A 82 -2.13 -17.32 0.32
CA ILE A 82 -2.46 -17.14 -1.10
C ILE A 82 -3.94 -16.78 -1.24
N ALA A 83 -4.83 -17.53 -0.59
CA ALA A 83 -6.27 -17.31 -0.68
C ALA A 83 -6.71 -15.96 -0.10
N ALA A 84 -5.99 -15.45 0.91
CA ALA A 84 -6.19 -14.12 1.46
C ALA A 84 -5.57 -12.99 0.59
N GLY A 85 -4.94 -13.31 -0.53
CA GLY A 85 -4.31 -12.33 -1.44
C GLY A 85 -2.93 -11.84 -1.00
N LEU A 86 -2.33 -12.40 0.06
CA LEU A 86 -1.05 -11.92 0.63
C LEU A 86 0.15 -12.14 -0.30
N HIS A 87 0.02 -12.99 -1.31
CA HIS A 87 1.03 -13.19 -2.35
C HIS A 87 0.73 -12.43 -3.66
N GLY A 88 -0.37 -11.68 -3.75
CA GLY A 88 -0.74 -10.93 -4.95
C GLY A 88 -0.39 -9.44 -4.91
N TYR A 89 -0.55 -8.80 -3.74
CA TYR A 89 -0.50 -7.34 -3.63
C TYR A 89 0.87 -6.71 -3.94
N ASN A 90 1.96 -7.39 -3.63
CA ASN A 90 3.29 -6.90 -4.04
C ASN A 90 3.45 -6.98 -5.57
N GLY A 91 2.90 -8.02 -6.21
CA GLY A 91 2.94 -8.21 -7.65
C GLY A 91 2.14 -7.16 -8.43
N ILE A 92 0.94 -6.77 -7.97
CA ILE A 92 0.18 -5.69 -8.62
C ILE A 92 0.94 -4.37 -8.58
N LEU A 93 1.56 -4.02 -7.44
CA LEU A 93 2.36 -2.80 -7.32
C LEU A 93 3.60 -2.84 -8.23
N VAL A 94 4.26 -3.99 -8.36
CA VAL A 94 5.37 -4.16 -9.33
C VAL A 94 4.90 -3.81 -10.74
N GLY A 95 3.81 -4.44 -11.21
CA GLY A 95 3.29 -4.20 -12.55
C GLY A 95 2.84 -2.76 -12.80
N LEU A 96 2.18 -2.14 -11.82
CA LEU A 96 1.75 -0.74 -11.90
C LEU A 96 2.93 0.22 -11.98
N LEU A 97 3.87 0.14 -11.03
CA LEU A 97 4.93 1.13 -10.93
C LEU A 97 6.01 0.94 -11.99
N MET A 98 6.19 -0.27 -12.53
CA MET A 98 7.00 -0.45 -13.74
C MET A 98 6.41 0.26 -14.96
N ALA A 99 5.07 0.31 -15.08
CA ALA A 99 4.40 1.07 -16.13
C ALA A 99 4.48 2.59 -15.89
N VAL A 100 4.19 3.04 -14.66
CA VAL A 100 4.24 4.46 -14.29
C VAL A 100 5.61 5.08 -14.51
N TYR A 101 6.69 4.35 -14.22
CA TYR A 101 8.06 4.84 -14.37
C TYR A 101 8.72 4.47 -15.71
N SER A 102 7.98 3.94 -16.68
CA SER A 102 8.52 3.66 -18.01
C SER A 102 8.54 4.93 -18.87
N ASP A 103 9.68 5.23 -19.50
CA ASP A 103 9.81 6.36 -20.43
C ASP A 103 9.29 6.03 -21.85
N LYS A 104 8.83 4.80 -22.08
CA LYS A 104 8.24 4.36 -23.36
C LYS A 104 6.75 4.65 -23.48
N GLY A 105 6.09 5.07 -22.39
CA GLY A 105 4.67 5.36 -22.34
C GLY A 105 3.75 4.12 -22.37
N ASP A 106 2.47 4.37 -22.57
CA ASP A 106 1.43 3.32 -22.54
C ASP A 106 1.54 2.37 -23.74
N TYR A 107 1.14 1.11 -23.52
CA TYR A 107 1.12 0.03 -24.52
C TYR A 107 2.48 -0.35 -25.13
N TYR A 108 3.57 -0.07 -24.43
CA TYR A 108 4.87 -0.68 -24.74
C TYR A 108 4.86 -2.17 -24.34
N TRP A 109 4.36 -3.03 -25.23
CA TRP A 109 4.13 -4.47 -24.97
C TRP A 109 5.35 -5.25 -24.47
N TRP A 110 6.56 -4.81 -24.85
CA TRP A 110 7.81 -5.38 -24.35
C TRP A 110 8.01 -5.22 -22.84
N LEU A 111 7.23 -4.37 -22.17
CA LEU A 111 7.24 -4.24 -20.72
C LEU A 111 6.58 -5.43 -20.00
N LEU A 112 5.71 -6.21 -20.66
CA LEU A 112 5.04 -7.35 -20.01
C LEU A 112 6.01 -8.47 -19.56
N PRO A 113 7.00 -8.90 -20.38
CA PRO A 113 8.02 -9.87 -19.93
C PRO A 113 8.79 -9.45 -18.66
N PRO A 114 9.41 -8.26 -18.56
CA PRO A 114 10.07 -7.87 -17.31
C PRO A 114 9.06 -7.72 -16.16
N VAL A 115 7.82 -7.24 -16.39
CA VAL A 115 6.79 -7.22 -15.33
C VAL A 115 6.53 -8.62 -14.78
N ALA A 116 6.40 -9.62 -15.65
CA ALA A 116 6.22 -11.01 -15.23
C ALA A 116 7.43 -11.50 -14.42
N VAL A 117 8.64 -11.35 -14.95
CA VAL A 117 9.88 -11.82 -14.30
C VAL A 117 10.09 -11.17 -12.93
N ILE A 118 9.96 -9.85 -12.83
CA ILE A 118 10.15 -9.14 -11.56
C ILE A 118 9.04 -9.51 -10.55
N SER A 119 7.81 -9.74 -11.00
CA SER A 119 6.71 -10.19 -10.13
C SER A 119 6.92 -11.60 -9.57
N MET A 120 7.68 -12.47 -10.25
CA MET A 120 8.07 -13.79 -9.72
C MET A 120 8.97 -13.67 -8.47
N ALA A 121 9.70 -12.55 -8.31
CA ALA A 121 10.51 -12.34 -7.11
C ALA A 121 9.67 -12.03 -5.87
N CYS A 122 8.43 -11.54 -6.02
CA CYS A 122 7.60 -11.10 -4.89
C CYS A 122 7.31 -12.23 -3.88
N PRO A 123 6.88 -13.45 -4.26
CA PRO A 123 6.68 -14.53 -3.29
C PRO A 123 7.97 -14.99 -2.62
N VAL A 124 9.10 -14.99 -3.35
CA VAL A 124 10.42 -15.36 -2.80
C VAL A 124 10.83 -14.37 -1.71
N LEU A 125 10.77 -13.06 -2.03
CA LEU A 125 11.06 -11.99 -1.08
C LEU A 125 10.10 -11.98 0.10
N SER A 126 8.80 -12.21 -0.14
CA SER A 126 7.79 -12.30 0.92
C SER A 126 8.08 -13.45 1.88
N SER A 127 8.46 -14.62 1.36
CA SER A 127 8.80 -15.79 2.15
C SER A 127 10.08 -15.58 2.98
N ALA A 128 11.13 -15.04 2.35
CA ALA A 128 12.39 -14.74 3.01
C ALA A 128 12.22 -13.71 4.13
N LEU A 129 11.56 -12.58 3.84
CA LEU A 129 11.27 -11.55 4.84
C LEU A 129 10.35 -12.08 5.95
N GLY A 130 9.32 -12.87 5.61
CA GLY A 130 8.42 -13.48 6.57
C GLY A 130 9.14 -14.40 7.56
N SER A 131 10.15 -15.14 7.09
CA SER A 131 10.98 -16.01 7.93
C SER A 131 11.82 -15.22 8.95
N ILE A 132 12.20 -13.99 8.62
CA ILE A 132 12.92 -13.09 9.53
C ILE A 132 11.92 -12.42 10.48
N PHE A 133 10.89 -11.78 9.93
CA PHE A 133 9.97 -10.91 10.65
C PHE A 133 8.98 -11.64 11.57
N SER A 134 8.66 -12.90 11.28
CA SER A 134 7.83 -13.74 12.16
C SER A 134 8.42 -13.89 13.56
N LYS A 135 9.75 -13.79 13.73
CA LYS A 135 10.40 -13.81 15.06
C LYS A 135 10.01 -12.64 15.97
N TRP A 136 9.55 -11.54 15.39
CA TRP A 136 9.06 -10.35 16.10
C TRP A 136 7.56 -10.11 15.88
N ASP A 137 6.86 -11.08 15.29
CA ASP A 137 5.46 -10.98 14.88
C ASP A 137 5.21 -9.70 14.05
N LEU A 138 6.03 -9.49 13.02
CA LEU A 138 5.95 -8.35 12.10
C LEU A 138 5.48 -8.76 10.70
N PRO A 139 4.62 -7.96 10.04
CA PRO A 139 4.22 -8.19 8.67
C PRO A 139 5.33 -7.77 7.70
N VAL A 140 5.38 -8.37 6.51
CA VAL A 140 6.38 -8.00 5.48
C VAL A 140 6.04 -6.68 4.76
N LEU A 141 4.78 -6.23 4.86
CA LEU A 141 4.27 -5.02 4.19
C LEU A 141 4.62 -5.03 2.69
N THR A 142 4.79 -3.86 2.09
CA THR A 142 5.17 -3.73 0.68
C THR A 142 6.69 -3.79 0.46
N LEU A 143 7.48 -4.34 1.40
CA LEU A 143 8.93 -4.50 1.20
C LEU A 143 9.28 -5.37 -0.02
N PRO A 144 8.61 -6.51 -0.30
CA PRO A 144 8.88 -7.29 -1.51
C PRO A 144 8.73 -6.46 -2.79
N PHE A 145 7.67 -5.66 -2.90
CA PHE A 145 7.47 -4.73 -4.00
C PHE A 145 8.61 -3.70 -4.09
N ASN A 146 8.92 -3.02 -2.98
CA ASN A 146 9.92 -1.96 -2.98
C ASN A 146 11.30 -2.50 -3.38
N ILE A 147 11.72 -3.64 -2.84
CA ILE A 147 13.00 -4.27 -3.21
C ILE A 147 13.00 -4.62 -4.71
N ALA A 148 11.93 -5.26 -5.20
CA ALA A 148 11.86 -5.71 -6.59
C ALA A 148 11.85 -4.54 -7.60
N VAL A 149 11.01 -3.52 -7.37
CA VAL A 149 10.92 -2.35 -8.27
C VAL A 149 12.16 -1.47 -8.18
N THR A 150 12.69 -1.20 -6.97
CA THR A 150 13.92 -0.41 -6.85
C THR A 150 15.09 -1.11 -7.55
N LEU A 151 15.22 -2.44 -7.43
CA LEU A 151 16.25 -3.20 -8.16
C LEU A 151 16.06 -3.10 -9.67
N TYR A 152 14.83 -3.28 -10.17
CA TYR A 152 14.54 -3.17 -11.60
C TYR A 152 14.89 -1.77 -12.14
N LEU A 153 14.40 -0.71 -11.49
CA LEU A 153 14.61 0.67 -11.92
C LEU A 153 16.09 1.07 -11.86
N ALA A 154 16.85 0.56 -10.88
CA ALA A 154 18.29 0.79 -10.78
C ALA A 154 19.07 0.03 -11.87
N ALA A 155 18.64 -1.19 -12.22
CA ALA A 155 19.29 -2.01 -13.22
C ALA A 155 19.05 -1.51 -14.65
N THR A 156 17.88 -0.94 -14.93
CA THR A 156 17.58 -0.36 -16.25
C THR A 156 18.04 1.10 -16.30
N GLY A 157 17.48 1.95 -15.44
CA GLY A 157 17.74 3.39 -15.44
C GLY A 157 17.24 4.10 -16.71
N HIS A 158 17.44 5.42 -16.74
CA HIS A 158 16.93 6.28 -17.83
C HIS A 158 17.56 5.96 -19.20
N TYR A 159 18.83 5.54 -19.22
CA TYR A 159 19.59 5.36 -20.45
C TYR A 159 19.55 3.92 -21.01
N ASN A 160 18.70 3.04 -20.47
CA ASN A 160 18.56 1.70 -21.03
C ASN A 160 17.97 1.76 -22.44
N PRO A 161 18.54 1.04 -23.44
CA PRO A 161 18.03 1.08 -24.81
C PRO A 161 16.65 0.42 -24.96
N PHE A 162 16.33 -0.58 -24.13
CA PHE A 162 15.08 -1.36 -24.22
C PHE A 162 14.02 -0.90 -23.24
N PHE A 163 14.42 -0.61 -22.00
CA PHE A 163 13.52 -0.33 -20.88
C PHE A 163 13.92 0.97 -20.15
N PRO A 164 14.00 2.11 -20.85
CA PRO A 164 14.35 3.38 -20.22
C PRO A 164 13.29 3.76 -19.19
N THR A 165 13.74 4.26 -18.05
CA THR A 165 12.87 4.76 -16.97
C THR A 165 12.77 6.28 -17.00
N THR A 166 11.69 6.83 -16.44
CA THR A 166 11.51 8.28 -16.30
C THR A 166 12.69 8.90 -15.56
N LEU A 167 13.23 9.99 -16.09
CA LEU A 167 14.39 10.66 -15.50
C LEU A 167 14.02 11.35 -14.18
N ILE A 168 14.57 10.86 -13.07
CA ILE A 168 14.45 11.48 -11.75
C ILE A 168 15.75 12.22 -11.44
N LYS A 169 15.63 13.47 -11.00
CA LYS A 169 16.77 14.33 -10.65
C LYS A 169 16.64 14.87 -9.24
N PRO A 170 17.76 15.09 -8.54
CA PRO A 170 17.75 15.80 -7.27
C PRO A 170 17.34 17.26 -7.47
N VAL A 171 16.74 17.83 -6.42
CA VAL A 171 16.39 19.26 -6.38
C VAL A 171 17.69 20.07 -6.39
N ALA A 172 17.89 20.86 -7.44
CA ALA A 172 19.13 21.62 -7.65
C ALA A 172 19.08 23.07 -7.12
N ALA A 173 17.88 23.59 -6.84
CA ALA A 173 17.69 24.96 -6.40
C ALA A 173 16.50 25.06 -5.43
N VAL A 174 16.50 26.12 -4.63
CA VAL A 174 15.39 26.43 -3.72
C VAL A 174 14.13 26.72 -4.56
N PRO A 175 13.00 26.05 -4.30
CA PRO A 175 11.77 26.32 -5.03
C PRO A 175 11.24 27.72 -4.71
N ASN A 176 10.82 28.45 -5.75
CA ASN A 176 10.17 29.74 -5.58
C ASN A 176 8.68 29.54 -5.25
N ILE A 177 8.31 29.67 -3.97
CA ILE A 177 6.94 29.42 -3.50
C ILE A 177 6.24 30.74 -3.22
N THR A 178 5.17 31.00 -3.97
CA THR A 178 4.28 32.15 -3.73
C THR A 178 3.08 31.69 -2.90
N TRP A 179 3.14 31.85 -1.58
CA TRP A 179 2.12 31.33 -0.65
C TRP A 179 0.69 31.82 -0.93
N SER A 180 0.54 33.05 -1.45
CA SER A 180 -0.76 33.60 -1.85
C SER A 180 -1.38 32.90 -3.07
N ALA A 181 -0.59 32.13 -3.84
CA ALA A 181 -1.06 31.36 -4.99
C ALA A 181 -1.58 29.97 -4.62
N ILE A 182 -1.64 29.62 -3.32
CA ILE A 182 -2.14 28.32 -2.88
C ILE A 182 -3.61 28.14 -3.31
N ASN A 183 -3.88 27.03 -4.01
CA ASN A 183 -5.22 26.65 -4.44
C ASN A 183 -5.83 25.67 -3.42
N VAL A 184 -6.73 26.17 -2.58
CA VAL A 184 -7.39 25.38 -1.53
C VAL A 184 -8.23 24.21 -2.09
N PRO A 185 -9.01 24.37 -3.17
CA PRO A 185 -9.65 23.24 -3.84
C PRO A 185 -8.70 22.13 -4.26
N LEU A 186 -7.55 22.45 -4.88
CA LEU A 186 -6.54 21.45 -5.24
C LEU A 186 -5.89 20.82 -4.01
N LEU A 187 -5.73 21.59 -2.92
CA LEU A 187 -5.24 21.07 -1.65
C LEU A 187 -6.21 20.01 -1.08
N LEU A 188 -7.53 20.29 -1.07
CA LEU A 188 -8.54 19.31 -0.65
C LEU A 188 -8.59 18.10 -1.60
N GLN A 189 -8.45 18.31 -2.92
CA GLN A 189 -8.36 17.22 -3.89
C GLN A 189 -7.11 16.35 -3.71
N SER A 190 -6.04 16.89 -3.12
CA SER A 190 -4.84 16.10 -2.84
C SER A 190 -5.08 14.94 -1.85
N ILE A 191 -6.17 14.99 -1.06
CA ILE A 191 -6.52 13.93 -0.10
C ILE A 191 -6.92 12.64 -0.84
N PRO A 192 -7.96 12.62 -1.70
CA PRO A 192 -8.23 11.43 -2.49
C PRO A 192 -7.11 11.09 -3.47
N VAL A 193 -6.42 12.08 -4.07
CA VAL A 193 -5.26 11.81 -4.95
C VAL A 193 -4.16 11.08 -4.18
N GLY A 194 -3.89 11.46 -2.93
CA GLY A 194 -2.95 10.77 -2.05
C GLY A 194 -3.32 9.31 -1.81
N VAL A 195 -4.61 9.00 -1.68
CA VAL A 195 -5.07 7.61 -1.61
C VAL A 195 -4.88 6.88 -2.94
N GLY A 196 -5.13 7.55 -4.07
CA GLY A 196 -4.86 7.05 -5.42
C GLY A 196 -3.39 6.70 -5.65
N GLN A 197 -2.47 7.55 -5.17
CA GLN A 197 -1.03 7.39 -5.33
C GLN A 197 -0.46 6.16 -4.62
N VAL A 198 -1.22 5.51 -3.73
CA VAL A 198 -0.85 4.18 -3.20
C VAL A 198 -0.66 3.16 -4.33
N TYR A 199 -1.41 3.30 -5.43
CA TYR A 199 -1.27 2.51 -6.66
C TYR A 199 -0.63 3.31 -7.81
N GLY A 200 0.00 4.46 -7.52
CA GLY A 200 0.57 5.36 -8.52
C GLY A 200 -0.46 6.18 -9.33
N CYS A 201 -1.70 6.30 -8.85
CA CYS A 201 -2.77 6.98 -9.58
C CYS A 201 -2.90 8.46 -9.19
N GLY A 202 -2.75 9.36 -10.16
CA GLY A 202 -2.88 10.82 -9.96
C GLY A 202 -4.30 11.36 -10.12
N ASN A 203 -5.27 10.56 -10.60
CA ASN A 203 -6.64 11.00 -10.82
C ASN A 203 -7.44 11.05 -9.50
N PRO A 204 -8.01 12.21 -9.11
CA PRO A 204 -8.79 12.34 -7.87
C PRO A 204 -10.01 11.41 -7.83
N TRP A 205 -10.64 11.13 -8.98
CA TRP A 205 -11.78 10.21 -9.07
C TRP A 205 -11.36 8.77 -8.76
N THR A 206 -10.22 8.33 -9.27
CA THR A 206 -9.65 7.02 -8.94
C THR A 206 -9.38 6.91 -7.44
N GLY A 207 -8.80 7.94 -6.84
CA GLY A 207 -8.61 8.01 -5.39
C GLY A 207 -9.91 7.95 -4.58
N GLY A 208 -10.95 8.66 -5.03
CA GLY A 208 -12.28 8.58 -4.43
C GLY A 208 -12.92 7.19 -4.54
N ILE A 209 -12.75 6.52 -5.68
CA ILE A 209 -13.21 5.13 -5.89
C ILE A 209 -12.48 4.18 -4.94
N PHE A 210 -11.17 4.36 -4.73
CA PHE A 210 -10.42 3.56 -3.77
C PHE A 210 -10.92 3.79 -2.34
N LEU A 211 -11.21 5.03 -1.93
CA LEU A 211 -11.84 5.31 -0.64
C LEU A 211 -13.19 4.58 -0.48
N VAL A 212 -14.04 4.55 -1.52
CA VAL A 212 -15.29 3.78 -1.51
C VAL A 212 -15.02 2.28 -1.34
N ALA A 213 -14.01 1.74 -2.03
CA ALA A 213 -13.62 0.34 -1.85
C ALA A 213 -13.20 0.04 -0.41
N LEU A 214 -12.39 0.91 0.21
CA LEU A 214 -12.00 0.78 1.62
C LEU A 214 -13.22 0.86 2.54
N LEU A 215 -14.13 1.81 2.30
CA LEU A 215 -15.33 2.04 3.11
C LEU A 215 -16.24 0.82 3.15
N ILE A 216 -16.40 0.11 2.03
CA ILE A 216 -17.20 -1.12 1.94
C ILE A 216 -16.63 -2.21 2.85
N SER A 217 -15.30 -2.36 2.88
CA SER A 217 -14.64 -3.33 3.76
C SER A 217 -14.66 -2.89 5.21
N SER A 218 -14.15 -1.70 5.51
CA SER A 218 -14.02 -1.13 6.85
C SER A 218 -14.06 0.40 6.80
N PRO A 219 -15.09 1.04 7.40
CA PRO A 219 -15.11 2.48 7.59
C PRO A 219 -13.89 3.02 8.34
N LEU A 220 -13.32 2.25 9.28
CA LEU A 220 -12.14 2.67 10.02
C LEU A 220 -10.85 2.66 9.17
N ILE A 221 -10.70 1.71 8.23
CA ILE A 221 -9.61 1.74 7.24
C ILE A 221 -9.76 2.97 6.35
N CYS A 222 -10.97 3.21 5.80
CA CYS A 222 -11.25 4.38 4.97
C CYS A 222 -10.94 5.70 5.70
N LEU A 223 -11.36 5.81 6.97
CA LEU A 223 -11.12 6.99 7.80
C LEU A 223 -9.63 7.25 7.98
N HIS A 224 -8.85 6.24 8.39
CA HIS A 224 -7.40 6.41 8.60
C HIS A 224 -6.64 6.62 7.29
N ALA A 225 -7.13 6.10 6.16
CA ALA A 225 -6.57 6.43 4.84
C ALA A 225 -6.69 7.94 4.56
N ALA A 226 -7.88 8.52 4.74
CA ALA A 226 -8.13 9.94 4.52
C ALA A 226 -7.38 10.82 5.52
N ILE A 227 -7.36 10.44 6.80
CA ILE A 227 -6.61 11.15 7.85
C ILE A 227 -5.11 11.13 7.55
N GLY A 228 -4.53 9.96 7.26
CA GLY A 228 -3.10 9.84 6.96
C GLY A 228 -2.71 10.65 5.73
N SER A 229 -3.54 10.63 4.67
CA SER A 229 -3.33 11.48 3.50
C SER A 229 -3.37 12.98 3.85
N THR A 230 -4.29 13.39 4.73
CA THR A 230 -4.41 14.78 5.20
C THR A 230 -3.20 15.19 6.06
N VAL A 231 -2.70 14.29 6.92
CA VAL A 231 -1.49 14.53 7.72
C VAL A 231 -0.27 14.71 6.81
N GLY A 232 -0.11 13.87 5.79
CA GLY A 232 0.96 14.00 4.80
C GLY A 232 0.94 15.34 4.07
N MET A 233 -0.24 15.80 3.67
CA MET A 233 -0.46 17.10 3.03
C MET A 233 -0.02 18.26 3.94
N PHE A 234 -0.43 18.26 5.23
CA PHE A 234 0.01 19.28 6.18
C PHE A 234 1.51 19.21 6.50
N ALA A 235 2.08 18.01 6.58
CA ALA A 235 3.51 17.82 6.77
C ALA A 235 4.31 18.41 5.60
N ALA A 236 3.86 18.18 4.36
CA ALA A 236 4.48 18.75 3.17
C ALA A 236 4.42 20.29 3.16
N LEU A 237 3.30 20.88 3.58
CA LEU A 237 3.19 22.33 3.77
C LEU A 237 4.17 22.84 4.84
N SER A 238 4.34 22.10 5.95
CA SER A 238 5.21 22.53 7.06
C SER A 238 6.70 22.61 6.69
N ILE A 239 7.14 21.86 5.67
CA ILE A 239 8.52 21.91 5.14
C ILE A 239 8.61 22.67 3.82
N ALA A 240 7.58 23.45 3.46
CA ALA A 240 7.52 24.23 2.24
C ALA A 240 7.79 23.40 0.97
N CYS A 241 7.16 22.21 0.85
CA CYS A 241 7.17 21.49 -0.41
C CYS A 241 6.45 22.27 -1.52
N PRO A 242 6.90 22.21 -2.79
CA PRO A 242 6.21 22.85 -3.90
C PRO A 242 4.75 22.39 -4.02
N PHE A 243 3.82 23.32 -4.21
CA PHE A 243 2.39 23.03 -4.22
C PHE A 243 1.98 21.99 -5.26
N ASP A 244 2.58 21.99 -6.46
CA ASP A 244 2.28 20.99 -7.50
C ASP A 244 2.55 19.56 -7.03
N SER A 245 3.63 19.34 -6.27
CA SER A 245 3.94 18.02 -5.71
C SER A 245 2.94 17.59 -4.64
N ILE A 246 2.38 18.55 -3.90
CA ILE A 246 1.32 18.31 -2.91
C ILE A 246 0.01 17.99 -3.63
N TYR A 247 -0.36 18.74 -4.66
CA TYR A 247 -1.59 18.52 -5.45
C TYR A 247 -1.58 17.16 -6.17
N LEU A 248 -0.40 16.71 -6.60
CA LEU A 248 -0.21 15.36 -7.15
C LEU A 248 -0.27 14.24 -6.09
N GLY A 249 -0.43 14.56 -4.80
CA GLY A 249 -0.57 13.61 -3.70
C GLY A 249 0.73 12.87 -3.34
N LEU A 250 1.89 13.32 -3.83
CA LEU A 250 3.18 12.60 -3.69
C LEU A 250 3.69 12.51 -2.25
N HIS A 251 3.21 13.40 -1.37
CA HIS A 251 3.57 13.42 0.05
C HIS A 251 2.55 12.72 0.95
N ASN A 252 1.46 12.21 0.36
CA ASN A 252 0.28 11.81 1.10
C ASN A 252 0.14 10.29 1.23
N TYR A 253 0.48 9.53 0.18
CA TYR A 253 0.15 8.10 0.07
C TYR A 253 0.87 7.20 1.08
N ASN A 254 2.16 7.46 1.34
CA ASN A 254 2.93 6.76 2.37
C ASN A 254 2.31 6.97 3.76
N CYS A 255 1.86 8.19 4.04
CA CYS A 255 1.22 8.58 5.29
C CYS A 255 -0.15 7.92 5.45
N ALA A 256 -0.92 7.78 4.36
CA ALA A 256 -2.18 7.03 4.36
C ALA A 256 -1.97 5.57 4.78
N LEU A 257 -1.01 4.86 4.16
CA LEU A 257 -0.69 3.47 4.52
C LEU A 257 -0.20 3.33 5.96
N ALA A 258 0.69 4.23 6.41
CA ALA A 258 1.19 4.23 7.79
C ALA A 258 0.06 4.46 8.81
N CYS A 259 -0.85 5.39 8.52
CA CYS A 259 -1.99 5.68 9.37
C CYS A 259 -2.96 4.50 9.45
N ILE A 260 -3.25 3.81 8.33
CA ILE A 260 -4.07 2.58 8.32
C ILE A 260 -3.40 1.48 9.16
N ALA A 261 -2.10 1.26 8.95
CA ALA A 261 -1.36 0.18 9.60
C ALA A 261 -1.40 0.27 11.14
N VAL A 262 -1.20 1.47 11.70
CA VAL A 262 -1.22 1.71 13.15
C VAL A 262 -2.63 1.99 13.67
N GLY A 263 -3.49 2.59 12.86
CA GLY A 263 -4.85 3.03 13.19
C GLY A 263 -5.90 1.93 13.23
N GLY A 264 -5.58 0.78 13.85
CA GLY A 264 -6.51 -0.32 14.06
C GLY A 264 -6.20 -1.62 13.34
N MET A 265 -5.28 -1.61 12.36
CA MET A 265 -4.90 -2.84 11.64
C MET A 265 -3.96 -3.71 12.47
N PHE A 266 -2.76 -3.23 12.77
CA PHE A 266 -1.74 -3.99 13.53
C PHE A 266 -1.66 -3.59 15.00
N TYR A 267 -2.33 -2.51 15.40
CA TYR A 267 -2.66 -2.22 16.79
C TYR A 267 -4.17 -2.28 16.97
N ALA A 268 -4.65 -2.66 18.15
CA ALA A 268 -6.05 -2.51 18.47
C ALA A 268 -6.40 -1.02 18.54
N LEU A 269 -7.47 -0.59 17.86
CA LEU A 269 -7.86 0.82 17.85
C LEU A 269 -8.32 1.27 19.23
N THR A 270 -7.62 2.22 19.84
CA THR A 270 -7.93 2.98 21.06
C THR A 270 -7.65 4.45 20.77
N TRP A 271 -7.97 5.38 21.69
CA TRP A 271 -7.61 6.78 21.45
C TRP A 271 -6.08 6.97 21.47
N GLN A 272 -5.36 6.18 22.27
CA GLN A 272 -3.90 6.19 22.32
C GLN A 272 -3.28 5.72 21.00
N THR A 273 -3.76 4.59 20.45
CA THR A 273 -3.23 4.08 19.17
C THR A 273 -3.71 4.91 17.98
N HIS A 274 -4.86 5.59 18.09
CA HIS A 274 -5.23 6.62 17.13
C HIS A 274 -4.20 7.77 17.11
N LEU A 275 -3.84 8.34 18.26
CA LEU A 275 -2.77 9.37 18.32
C LEU A 275 -1.43 8.82 17.83
N LEU A 276 -1.08 7.58 18.18
CA LEU A 276 0.11 6.91 17.67
C LEU A 276 0.10 6.78 16.14
N SER A 277 -1.06 6.55 15.53
CA SER A 277 -1.21 6.49 14.07
C SER A 277 -0.98 7.84 13.40
N LEU A 278 -1.39 8.95 14.04
CA LEU A 278 -1.10 10.31 13.57
C LEU A 278 0.40 10.60 13.65
N ALA A 279 1.04 10.22 14.76
CA ALA A 279 2.48 10.35 14.93
C ALA A 279 3.25 9.51 13.89
N CYS A 280 2.80 8.28 13.62
CA CYS A 280 3.39 7.42 12.60
C CYS A 280 3.23 8.01 11.20
N ALA A 281 2.05 8.55 10.86
CA ALA A 281 1.80 9.19 9.58
C ALA A 281 2.67 10.44 9.38
N LEU A 282 2.80 11.27 10.42
CA LEU A 282 3.66 12.45 10.40
C LEU A 282 5.15 12.08 10.25
N PHE A 283 5.63 11.12 11.04
CA PHE A 283 7.00 10.59 10.91
C PHE A 283 7.26 10.02 9.50
N CYS A 284 6.26 9.34 8.94
CA CYS A 284 6.31 8.78 7.61
C CYS A 284 6.43 9.87 6.52
N ALA A 285 5.75 11.00 6.68
CA ALA A 285 5.85 12.14 5.76
C ALA A 285 7.27 12.71 5.70
N TYR A 286 7.86 13.00 6.87
CA TYR A 286 9.23 13.52 6.94
C TYR A 286 10.27 12.51 6.45
N SER A 287 10.10 11.24 6.82
CA SER A 287 10.93 10.15 6.31
C SER A 287 10.81 10.04 4.78
N GLY A 288 9.60 10.24 4.23
CA GLY A 288 9.35 10.25 2.80
C GLY A 288 10.09 11.37 2.08
N ALA A 289 10.03 12.59 2.59
CA ALA A 289 10.78 13.71 2.03
C ALA A 289 12.30 13.46 2.09
N ALA A 290 12.81 12.94 3.21
CA ALA A 290 14.24 12.63 3.36
C ALA A 290 14.70 11.54 2.38
N LEU A 291 13.95 10.43 2.28
CA LEU A 291 14.27 9.34 1.35
C LEU A 291 14.11 9.76 -0.11
N ALA A 292 13.12 10.57 -0.45
CA ALA A 292 12.95 11.08 -1.81
C ALA A 292 14.17 11.90 -2.24
N ASN A 293 14.68 12.77 -1.37
CA ASN A 293 15.90 13.53 -1.63
C ASN A 293 17.11 12.59 -1.81
N ALA A 294 17.31 11.62 -0.93
CA ALA A 294 18.43 10.68 -1.03
C ALA A 294 18.37 9.81 -2.29
N LEU A 295 17.22 9.21 -2.60
CA LEU A 295 17.05 8.32 -3.74
C LEU A 295 17.05 9.05 -5.08
N SER A 296 16.65 10.33 -5.11
CA SER A 296 16.73 11.14 -6.33
C SER A 296 18.16 11.33 -6.83
N VAL A 297 19.17 11.29 -5.95
CA VAL A 297 20.60 11.30 -6.33
C VAL A 297 20.99 10.05 -7.12
N LEU A 298 20.35 8.92 -6.79
CA LEU A 298 20.51 7.64 -7.50
C LEU A 298 19.58 7.52 -8.72
N GLY A 299 18.75 8.54 -9.00
CA GLY A 299 17.74 8.51 -10.06
C GLY A 299 16.57 7.56 -9.76
N LEU A 300 16.29 7.29 -8.48
CA LEU A 300 15.28 6.32 -8.05
C LEU A 300 14.09 6.99 -7.35
N PRO A 301 12.87 6.47 -7.53
CA PRO A 301 11.72 6.91 -6.78
C PRO A 301 11.70 6.32 -5.37
N VAL A 302 10.99 6.99 -4.47
CA VAL A 302 10.85 6.55 -3.08
C VAL A 302 9.86 5.39 -2.90
N CYS A 303 8.90 5.24 -3.81
CA CYS A 303 7.83 4.26 -3.73
C CYS A 303 7.23 4.24 -2.30
N THR A 304 7.04 3.07 -1.71
CA THR A 304 6.48 2.94 -0.36
C THR A 304 7.52 2.53 0.71
N TRP A 305 8.81 2.76 0.43
CA TRP A 305 9.88 2.59 1.44
C TRP A 305 9.60 3.35 2.75
N PRO A 306 9.18 4.64 2.72
CA PRO A 306 8.92 5.41 3.94
C PRO A 306 7.82 4.79 4.79
N PHE A 307 6.75 4.33 4.15
CA PHE A 307 5.67 3.59 4.82
C PHE A 307 6.20 2.33 5.50
N CYS A 308 6.93 1.47 4.77
CA CYS A 308 7.44 0.22 5.33
C CYS A 308 8.34 0.47 6.55
N LEU A 309 9.29 1.40 6.43
CA LEU A 309 10.22 1.73 7.51
C LEU A 309 9.51 2.32 8.72
N SER A 310 8.57 3.25 8.48
CA SER A 310 7.82 3.91 9.56
C SER A 310 6.90 2.93 10.28
N ALA A 311 6.12 2.14 9.55
CA ALA A 311 5.19 1.19 10.14
C ALA A 311 5.94 0.10 10.93
N LEU A 312 7.05 -0.44 10.41
CA LEU A 312 7.86 -1.43 11.12
C LEU A 312 8.50 -0.86 12.39
N LEU A 313 9.04 0.36 12.31
CA LEU A 313 9.60 1.05 13.48
C LEU A 313 8.53 1.22 14.57
N PHE A 314 7.34 1.68 14.20
CA PHE A 314 6.26 1.89 15.16
C PHE A 314 5.70 0.58 15.71
N LEU A 315 5.68 -0.49 14.92
CA LEU A 315 5.27 -1.84 15.37
C LEU A 315 6.28 -2.53 16.29
N LEU A 316 7.51 -1.99 16.38
CA LEU A 316 8.54 -2.44 17.30
C LEU A 316 8.54 -1.65 18.62
N ILE A 317 7.71 -0.61 18.74
CA ILE A 317 7.58 0.14 19.99
C ILE A 317 7.02 -0.80 21.07
N ASN A 318 7.80 -0.96 22.13
CA ASN A 318 7.34 -1.59 23.36
C ASN A 318 6.80 -0.51 24.30
N SER A 319 5.60 -0.72 24.86
CA SER A 319 4.95 0.24 25.76
C SER A 319 4.38 -0.48 26.96
N GLU A 320 4.60 0.09 28.14
CA GLU A 320 3.94 -0.36 29.38
C GLU A 320 2.46 0.06 29.44
N ASN A 321 2.00 0.91 28.52
CA ASN A 321 0.61 1.33 28.47
C ASN A 321 -0.26 0.22 27.86
N PRO A 322 -1.16 -0.43 28.63
CA PRO A 322 -1.96 -1.56 28.15
C PRO A 322 -3.01 -1.17 27.08
N ALA A 323 -3.20 0.13 26.81
CA ALA A 323 -4.04 0.62 25.73
C ALA A 323 -3.30 0.69 24.37
N ILE A 324 -1.97 0.61 24.37
CA ILE A 324 -1.14 0.48 23.16
C ILE A 324 -0.88 -1.02 22.94
N TYR A 325 -1.89 -1.71 22.41
CA TYR A 325 -1.88 -3.16 22.25
C TYR A 325 -1.62 -3.56 20.80
N LYS A 326 -0.43 -4.13 20.54
CA LYS A 326 -0.08 -4.73 19.25
C LYS A 326 -0.90 -6.02 19.05
N MET A 327 -1.53 -6.14 17.89
CA MET A 327 -2.32 -7.32 17.52
C MET A 327 -1.39 -8.48 17.16
N PRO A 328 -1.62 -9.70 17.69
CA PRO A 328 -0.97 -10.89 17.16
C PRO A 328 -1.32 -11.07 15.68
N LEU A 329 -0.33 -11.27 14.80
CA LEU A 329 -0.59 -11.30 13.35
C LEU A 329 -1.62 -12.35 12.93
N CYS A 330 -1.61 -13.52 13.58
CA CYS A 330 -2.58 -14.59 13.32
C CYS A 330 -4.03 -14.24 13.69
N LYS A 331 -4.26 -13.09 14.35
CA LYS A 331 -5.57 -12.56 14.73
C LYS A 331 -5.95 -11.28 13.98
N VAL A 332 -5.04 -10.70 13.19
CA VAL A 332 -5.30 -9.49 12.40
C VAL A 332 -6.31 -9.80 11.31
N THR A 333 -7.35 -8.97 11.22
CA THR A 333 -8.39 -9.07 10.18
C THR A 333 -8.75 -7.69 9.63
N HIS A 334 -9.52 -6.89 10.37
CA HIS A 334 -9.86 -5.50 10.09
C HIS A 334 -10.15 -4.77 11.43
N PRO A 335 -10.08 -3.42 11.48
CA PRO A 335 -10.01 -2.68 12.74
C PRO A 335 -11.16 -2.91 13.70
N GLU A 336 -12.38 -3.06 13.18
CA GLU A 336 -13.58 -3.31 13.97
C GLU A 336 -13.48 -4.66 14.71
N ALA A 337 -13.11 -5.73 13.99
CA ALA A 337 -12.92 -7.06 14.57
C ALA A 337 -11.69 -7.13 15.50
N ASN A 338 -10.60 -6.46 15.14
CA ASN A 338 -9.39 -6.37 15.95
C ASN A 338 -9.68 -5.70 17.30
N ARG A 339 -10.48 -4.63 17.30
CA ARG A 339 -10.92 -3.95 18.53
C ARG A 339 -11.77 -4.86 19.41
N ILE A 340 -12.68 -5.64 18.83
CA ILE A 340 -13.48 -6.63 19.59
C ILE A 340 -12.58 -7.69 20.22
N TYR A 341 -11.58 -8.20 19.50
CA TYR A 341 -10.60 -9.15 20.03
C TYR A 341 -9.86 -8.58 21.24
N TYR A 342 -9.34 -7.35 21.13
CA TYR A 342 -8.66 -6.65 22.22
C TYR A 342 -9.55 -6.49 23.45
N LEU A 343 -10.80 -6.03 23.28
CA LEU A 343 -11.72 -5.84 24.41
C LEU A 343 -12.02 -7.16 25.14
N ARG A 344 -12.13 -8.28 24.40
CA ARG A 344 -12.29 -9.61 24.99
C ARG A 344 -11.06 -10.04 25.79
N MET A 345 -9.85 -9.80 25.27
CA MET A 345 -8.61 -10.12 25.99
C MET A 345 -8.45 -9.25 27.24
N LYS A 346 -8.74 -7.96 27.15
CA LYS A 346 -8.71 -7.04 28.28
C LYS A 346 -9.67 -7.47 29.39
N ARG A 347 -10.88 -7.89 29.04
CA ARG A 347 -11.86 -8.40 30.01
C ARG A 347 -11.38 -9.67 30.71
N ARG A 348 -10.81 -10.62 29.96
CA ARG A 348 -10.25 -11.86 30.56
C ARG A 348 -9.11 -11.56 31.53
N ALA A 349 -8.25 -10.60 31.20
CA ALA A 349 -7.15 -10.19 32.07
C ALA A 349 -7.61 -9.45 33.35
N SER A 350 -8.81 -8.84 33.35
CA SER A 350 -9.39 -8.26 34.57
C SER A 350 -10.15 -9.27 35.44
N GLU A 351 -10.47 -10.44 34.89
CA GLU A 351 -11.18 -11.52 35.58
C GLU A 351 -10.21 -12.57 36.19
N SER A 352 -8.91 -12.50 35.85
CA SER A 352 -7.83 -13.37 36.36
C SER A 352 -7.04 -12.73 37.50
#